data_AF-A0AA35NHX2-F1
#
_entry.id   AF-A0AA35NHX2-F1
#
_cell.length_a   1.000
_cell.length_b   1.000
_cell.length_c   1.000
_cell.angle_alpha   90.00
_cell.angle_beta   90.00
_cell.angle_gamma   90.00
#
_symmetry.space_group_name_H-M   'P 1'
#
loop_
_entity.id
_entity.type
_entity.pdbx_description
1 polymer ?
#
loop_
_entity_poly.entity_id
_entity_poly.type
_entity_poly.pdbx_seq_one_letter_code
_entity_poly.pdbx_strand_id
1 'polypeptide(L)'
;MIVKELVQQMIDEDGVISVEKCGNINIYWCFKNQTLQTLYDSSEMLKKKIQETESDITACKQELDKTLATGRCKKFTIGQKSYSREALLEKRNKIHEEIKKKSTSLQKIEMIRWDTAKIQENKHKIRLKKVQLEKITDNIEILVDYLYKKFFLKPEQIRKEFGIPEEFKEFTDI
;
A
#
# COMPACT_ATOMS: atom_id res chain seq x y z
N MET A 1 55.50 -7.58 6.15
CA MET A 1 54.19 -7.25 5.54
C MET A 1 53.93 -8.02 4.25
N ILE A 2 54.97 -8.39 3.50
CA ILE A 2 54.87 -9.07 2.19
C ILE A 2 54.22 -10.47 2.24
N VAL A 3 54.55 -11.30 3.24
CA VAL A 3 54.02 -12.69 3.33
C VAL A 3 52.52 -12.72 3.59
N LYS A 4 52.00 -11.78 4.38
CA LYS A 4 50.56 -11.69 4.69
C LYS A 4 49.76 -11.26 3.46
N GLU A 5 50.28 -10.29 2.70
CA GLU A 5 49.66 -9.84 1.44
C GLU A 5 49.68 -10.94 0.39
N LEU A 6 50.80 -11.67 0.27
CA LEU A 6 50.92 -12.79 -0.68
C LEU A 6 49.95 -13.94 -0.35
N VAL A 7 49.81 -14.30 0.93
CA VAL A 7 48.86 -15.34 1.36
C VAL A 7 47.42 -14.86 1.12
N GLN A 8 47.13 -13.58 1.35
CA GLN A 8 45.81 -13.00 1.07
C GLN A 8 45.49 -13.05 -0.44
N GLN A 9 46.44 -12.70 -1.31
CA GLN A 9 46.28 -12.84 -2.76
C GLN A 9 46.06 -14.29 -3.20
N MET A 10 46.78 -15.26 -2.60
CA MET A 10 46.59 -16.68 -2.92
C MET A 10 45.24 -17.26 -2.44
N ILE A 11 44.59 -16.61 -1.46
CA ILE A 11 43.23 -16.95 -1.03
C ILE A 11 42.21 -16.33 -1.99
N ASP A 12 42.38 -15.04 -2.31
CA ASP A 12 41.37 -14.25 -3.00
C ASP A 12 41.38 -14.44 -4.54
N GLU A 13 42.54 -14.60 -5.17
CA GLU A 13 42.66 -14.72 -6.64
C GLU A 13 42.73 -16.18 -7.10
N ASP A 14 43.58 -16.99 -6.48
CA ASP A 14 43.83 -18.37 -6.91
C ASP A 14 42.94 -19.41 -6.20
N GLY A 15 42.38 -19.07 -5.03
CA GLY A 15 41.56 -19.98 -4.21
C GLY A 15 42.30 -21.26 -3.79
N VAL A 16 43.64 -21.27 -3.85
CA VAL A 16 44.49 -22.45 -3.59
C VAL A 16 44.64 -22.70 -2.09
N ILE A 17 44.66 -21.64 -1.28
CA ILE A 17 44.81 -21.71 0.17
C ILE A 17 43.45 -21.48 0.82
N SER A 18 43.05 -22.37 1.72
CA SER A 18 41.86 -22.19 2.56
C SER A 18 42.22 -21.71 3.95
N VAL A 19 41.29 -20.96 4.53
CA VAL A 19 41.42 -20.40 5.87
C VAL A 19 40.22 -20.79 6.74
N GLU A 20 40.49 -21.36 7.93
CA GLU A 20 39.52 -21.48 9.02
C GLU A 20 39.93 -20.55 10.13
N LYS A 21 38.91 -20.00 10.77
CA LYS A 21 39.06 -19.30 12.03
C LYS A 21 38.75 -20.27 13.17
N CYS A 22 39.79 -20.72 13.87
CA CYS A 22 39.68 -21.53 15.08
C CYS A 22 39.89 -20.62 16.31
N GLY A 23 38.79 -20.09 16.84
CA GLY A 23 38.81 -19.17 17.98
C GLY A 23 39.49 -17.84 17.64
N ASN A 24 40.66 -17.59 18.24
CA ASN A 24 41.44 -16.36 18.06
C ASN A 24 42.56 -16.49 17.02
N ILE A 25 42.72 -17.65 16.38
CA ILE A 25 43.79 -17.91 15.41
C ILE A 25 43.17 -18.27 14.05
N ASN A 26 43.74 -17.72 12.99
CA ASN A 26 43.44 -18.13 11.61
C ASN A 26 44.44 -19.20 11.19
N ILE A 27 43.94 -20.37 10.79
CA ILE A 27 44.74 -21.48 10.29
C ILE A 27 44.63 -21.48 8.77
N TYR A 28 45.77 -21.53 8.10
CA TYR A 28 45.86 -21.58 6.64
C TYR A 28 46.35 -22.98 6.23
N TRP A 29 45.66 -23.65 5.32
CA TRP A 29 46.09 -24.93 4.76
C TRP A 29 45.76 -25.01 3.26
N CYS A 30 46.46 -25.90 2.56
CA CYS A 30 46.23 -26.19 1.17
C CYS A 30 46.50 -27.69 0.93
N PHE A 31 45.53 -28.39 0.36
CA PHE A 31 45.70 -29.78 -0.07
C PHE A 31 45.70 -29.88 -1.59
N LYS A 32 46.56 -30.74 -2.14
CA LYS A 32 46.70 -30.95 -3.59
C LYS A 32 45.39 -31.28 -4.31
N ASN A 33 44.46 -31.95 -3.63
CA ASN A 33 43.17 -32.38 -4.20
C ASN A 33 42.01 -31.43 -3.92
N GLN A 34 42.23 -30.33 -3.20
CA GLN A 34 41.16 -29.43 -2.77
C GLN A 34 40.51 -28.68 -3.94
N THR A 35 41.33 -28.17 -4.86
CA THR A 35 40.85 -27.53 -6.10
C THR A 35 40.11 -28.53 -6.99
N LEU A 36 40.56 -29.79 -7.05
CA LEU A 36 39.86 -30.82 -7.81
C LEU A 36 38.51 -31.17 -7.18
N GLN A 37 38.45 -31.35 -5.86
CA GLN A 37 37.19 -31.64 -5.16
C GLN A 37 36.18 -30.51 -5.33
N THR A 38 36.58 -29.26 -5.13
CA THR A 38 35.68 -28.09 -5.33
C THR A 38 35.20 -27.98 -6.79
N LEU A 39 36.02 -28.32 -7.78
CA LEU A 39 35.60 -28.40 -9.19
C LEU A 39 34.60 -29.55 -9.43
N TYR A 40 34.81 -30.72 -8.83
CA TYR A 40 33.86 -31.83 -8.92
C TYR A 40 32.52 -31.48 -8.25
N ASP A 41 32.56 -30.92 -7.04
CA ASP A 41 31.37 -30.51 -6.27
C ASP A 41 30.58 -29.43 -7.00
N SER A 42 31.27 -28.43 -7.58
CA SER A 42 30.62 -27.39 -8.38
C SER A 42 30.02 -27.93 -9.67
N SER A 43 30.70 -28.86 -10.36
CA SER A 43 30.16 -29.56 -11.52
C SER A 43 28.92 -30.39 -11.14
N GLU A 44 28.93 -31.10 -10.01
CA GLU A 44 27.79 -31.89 -9.55
C GLU A 44 26.61 -30.99 -9.17
N MET A 45 26.86 -29.89 -8.45
CA MET A 45 25.84 -28.89 -8.14
C MET A 45 25.25 -28.29 -9.41
N LEU A 46 26.07 -27.99 -10.42
CA LEU A 46 25.59 -27.44 -11.68
C LEU A 46 24.73 -28.45 -12.44
N LYS A 47 25.13 -29.74 -12.46
CA LYS A 47 24.31 -30.81 -13.04
C LYS A 47 22.96 -30.94 -12.34
N LYS A 48 22.93 -30.91 -11.01
CA LYS A 48 21.68 -30.93 -10.23
C LYS A 48 20.78 -29.74 -10.57
N LYS A 49 21.33 -28.53 -10.63
CA LYS A 49 20.58 -27.33 -11.02
C LYS A 49 20.01 -27.40 -12.44
N ILE A 50 20.78 -27.94 -13.40
CA ILE A 50 20.29 -28.16 -14.77
C ILE A 50 19.10 -29.12 -14.75
N GLN A 51 19.22 -30.25 -14.06
CA GLN A 51 18.16 -31.24 -13.96
C GLN A 51 16.90 -30.68 -13.29
N GLU A 52 17.05 -29.92 -12.21
CA GLU A 52 15.94 -29.21 -11.55
C GLU A 52 15.26 -28.22 -12.50
N THR A 53 16.06 -27.40 -13.19
CA THR A 53 15.53 -26.41 -14.15
C THR A 53 14.82 -27.09 -15.32
N GLU A 54 15.35 -28.19 -15.85
CA GLU A 54 14.70 -28.97 -16.90
C GLU A 54 13.38 -29.58 -16.41
N SER A 55 13.35 -30.10 -15.18
CA SER A 55 12.12 -30.57 -14.54
C SER A 55 11.10 -29.44 -14.41
N ASP A 56 11.50 -28.26 -13.95
CA ASP A 56 10.61 -27.11 -13.81
C ASP A 56 10.07 -26.62 -15.15
N ILE A 57 10.92 -26.58 -16.19
CA ILE A 57 10.50 -26.24 -17.55
C ILE A 57 9.47 -27.25 -18.06
N THR A 58 9.70 -28.55 -17.85
CA THR A 58 8.75 -29.57 -18.31
C THR A 58 7.43 -29.51 -17.54
N ALA A 59 7.46 -29.30 -16.23
CA ALA A 59 6.26 -29.09 -15.41
C ALA A 59 5.47 -27.86 -15.89
N CYS A 60 6.15 -26.73 -16.10
CA CYS A 60 5.51 -25.50 -16.56
C CYS A 60 4.89 -25.65 -17.96
N LYS A 61 5.57 -26.35 -18.88
CA LYS A 61 5.00 -26.69 -20.21
C LYS A 61 3.74 -27.54 -20.10
N GLN A 62 3.77 -28.57 -19.25
CA GLN A 62 2.59 -29.42 -19.02
C GLN A 62 1.42 -28.64 -18.43
N GLU A 63 1.67 -27.72 -17.49
CA GLU A 63 0.63 -26.85 -16.94
C GLU A 63 0.07 -25.87 -17.97
N LEU A 64 0.92 -25.32 -18.83
CA LEU A 64 0.50 -24.45 -19.92
C LEU A 64 -0.41 -25.20 -20.90
N ASP A 65 -0.04 -26.41 -21.30
CA ASP A 65 -0.82 -27.24 -22.21
C ASP A 65 -2.17 -27.63 -21.59
N LYS A 66 -2.19 -28.02 -20.31
CA LYS A 66 -3.44 -28.27 -19.57
C LYS A 66 -4.32 -27.03 -19.53
N THR A 67 -3.75 -25.85 -19.28
CA THR A 67 -4.49 -24.58 -19.21
C THR A 67 -5.06 -24.17 -20.57
N LEU A 68 -4.31 -24.38 -21.66
CA LEU A 68 -4.77 -24.13 -23.02
C LEU A 68 -5.89 -25.08 -23.43
N ALA A 69 -5.80 -26.36 -23.06
CA ALA A 69 -6.82 -27.36 -23.34
C ALA A 69 -8.12 -27.13 -22.56
N THR A 70 -8.04 -26.76 -21.27
CA THR A 70 -9.21 -26.75 -20.37
C THR A 70 -9.78 -25.36 -20.09
N GLY A 71 -8.95 -24.34 -19.85
CA GLY A 71 -9.40 -23.07 -19.28
C GLY A 71 -9.35 -21.86 -20.22
N ARG A 72 -8.45 -21.86 -21.21
CA ARG A 72 -8.20 -20.74 -22.12
C ARG A 72 -8.32 -21.08 -23.60
N CYS A 73 -9.10 -22.11 -23.94
CA CYS A 73 -9.38 -22.45 -25.32
C CYS A 73 -10.22 -21.34 -26.00
N LYS A 74 -9.99 -21.16 -27.32
CA LYS A 74 -10.69 -20.14 -28.13
C LYS A 74 -12.18 -20.41 -28.22
N LYS A 75 -12.55 -21.69 -28.29
CA LYS A 75 -13.94 -22.17 -28.31
C LYS A 75 -14.10 -23.26 -27.26
N PHE A 76 -15.16 -23.16 -26.48
CA PHE A 76 -15.51 -24.18 -25.49
C PHE A 76 -17.00 -24.49 -25.56
N THR A 77 -17.35 -25.72 -25.22
CA THR A 77 -18.74 -26.17 -25.22
C THR A 77 -19.18 -26.40 -23.79
N ILE A 78 -20.26 -25.73 -23.38
CA ILE A 78 -20.91 -25.97 -22.08
C ILE A 78 -22.31 -26.47 -22.40
N GLY A 79 -22.58 -27.74 -22.06
CA GLY A 79 -23.81 -28.43 -22.45
C GLY A 79 -23.91 -28.59 -23.97
N GLN A 80 -25.00 -28.11 -24.58
CA GLN A 80 -25.23 -28.16 -26.03
C GLN A 80 -24.78 -26.91 -26.79
N LYS A 81 -24.20 -25.90 -26.11
CA LYS A 81 -23.85 -24.61 -26.72
C LYS A 81 -22.34 -24.42 -26.80
N SER A 82 -21.87 -24.09 -27.99
CA SER A 82 -20.48 -23.68 -28.23
C SER A 82 -20.35 -22.18 -28.10
N TYR A 83 -19.36 -21.74 -27.31
CA TYR A 83 -19.07 -20.33 -27.06
C TYR A 83 -17.68 -19.99 -27.57
N SER A 84 -17.55 -18.81 -28.18
CA SER A 84 -16.24 -18.20 -28.46
C SER A 84 -15.82 -17.33 -27.29
N ARG A 85 -14.61 -17.55 -26.78
CA ARG A 85 -14.03 -16.78 -25.67
C ARG A 85 -13.89 -15.31 -26.05
N GLU A 86 -13.46 -15.03 -27.28
CA GLU A 86 -13.27 -13.66 -27.79
C GLU A 86 -14.59 -12.87 -27.75
N ALA A 87 -15.67 -13.48 -28.25
CA ALA A 87 -17.00 -12.86 -28.23
C ALA A 87 -17.54 -12.64 -26.81
N LEU A 88 -17.29 -13.59 -25.88
CA LEU A 88 -17.69 -13.44 -24.48
C LEU A 88 -16.88 -12.36 -23.75
N LEU A 89 -15.58 -12.26 -24.02
CA LEU A 89 -14.73 -11.21 -23.47
C LEU A 89 -15.17 -9.83 -23.97
N GLU A 90 -15.49 -9.71 -25.26
CA GLU A 90 -16.02 -8.47 -25.83
C GLU A 90 -17.37 -8.10 -25.19
N LYS A 91 -18.29 -9.05 -25.06
CA LYS A 91 -19.58 -8.83 -24.39
C LYS A 91 -19.39 -8.42 -22.94
N ARG A 92 -18.48 -9.07 -22.20
CA ARG A 92 -18.16 -8.71 -20.81
C ARG A 92 -17.61 -7.28 -20.71
N ASN A 93 -16.74 -6.89 -21.64
CA ASN A 93 -16.19 -5.53 -21.65
C ASN A 93 -17.28 -4.49 -21.96
N LYS A 94 -18.17 -4.76 -22.91
CA LYS A 94 -19.33 -3.89 -23.21
C LYS A 94 -20.23 -3.70 -21.98
N ILE A 95 -20.60 -4.80 -21.31
CA ILE A 95 -21.41 -4.75 -20.09
C ILE A 95 -20.68 -3.98 -18.97
N HIS A 96 -19.37 -4.20 -18.82
CA HIS A 96 -18.59 -3.49 -17.81
C HIS A 96 -18.58 -1.97 -18.05
N GLU A 97 -18.38 -1.55 -19.29
CA GLU A 97 -18.46 -0.13 -19.66
C GLU A 97 -19.86 0.46 -19.44
N GLU A 98 -20.92 -0.29 -19.72
CA GLU A 98 -22.28 0.15 -19.42
C GLU A 98 -22.54 0.29 -17.92
N ILE A 99 -22.07 -0.66 -17.09
CA ILE A 99 -22.17 -0.58 -15.64
C ILE A 99 -21.44 0.67 -15.14
N LYS A 100 -20.23 0.94 -15.66
CA LYS A 100 -19.45 2.12 -15.29
C LYS A 100 -20.17 3.41 -15.66
N LYS A 101 -20.75 3.49 -16.86
CA LYS A 101 -21.55 4.64 -17.30
C LYS A 101 -22.80 4.85 -16.45
N LYS A 102 -23.51 3.78 -16.10
CA LYS A 102 -24.69 3.86 -15.23
C LYS A 102 -24.31 4.25 -13.80
N SER A 103 -23.24 3.68 -13.25
CA SER A 103 -22.74 4.00 -11.90
C SER A 103 -22.31 5.46 -11.79
N THR A 104 -21.55 5.98 -12.75
CA THR A 104 -21.18 7.41 -12.77
C THR A 104 -22.40 8.33 -12.92
N SER A 105 -23.40 7.92 -13.68
CA SER A 105 -24.67 8.67 -13.80
C SER A 105 -25.45 8.67 -12.48
N LEU A 106 -25.53 7.51 -11.80
CA LEU A 106 -26.15 7.41 -10.48
C LEU A 106 -25.43 8.26 -9.44
N GLN A 107 -24.09 8.24 -9.41
CA GLN A 107 -23.31 9.07 -8.49
C GLN A 107 -23.59 10.56 -8.70
N LYS A 108 -23.66 11.03 -9.96
CA LYS A 108 -24.04 12.42 -10.27
C LYS A 108 -25.43 12.76 -9.73
N ILE A 109 -26.39 11.86 -9.90
CA ILE A 109 -27.75 12.03 -9.39
C ILE A 109 -27.75 12.03 -7.86
N GLU A 110 -27.01 11.13 -7.21
CA GLU A 110 -26.89 11.07 -5.75
C GLU A 110 -26.27 12.32 -5.15
N MET A 111 -25.30 12.95 -5.83
CA MET A 111 -24.72 14.21 -5.38
C MET A 111 -25.74 15.36 -5.39
N ILE A 112 -26.65 15.36 -6.36
CA ILE A 112 -27.66 16.42 -6.52
C ILE A 112 -28.92 16.12 -5.67
N ARG A 113 -29.25 14.84 -5.50
CA ARG A 113 -30.48 14.43 -4.82
C ARG A 113 -30.34 14.60 -3.32
N TRP A 114 -31.12 15.53 -2.79
CA TRP A 114 -31.36 15.70 -1.37
C TRP A 114 -32.38 14.65 -0.91
N ASP A 115 -31.88 13.60 -0.26
CA ASP A 115 -32.72 12.61 0.40
C ASP A 115 -33.14 13.09 1.80
N THR A 116 -34.25 12.59 2.32
CA THR A 116 -34.76 12.91 3.66
C THR A 116 -33.69 12.63 4.73
N ALA A 117 -32.94 11.53 4.57
CA ALA A 117 -31.82 11.18 5.44
C ALA A 117 -30.68 12.20 5.37
N LYS A 118 -30.28 12.65 4.16
CA LYS A 118 -29.22 13.67 3.99
C LYS A 118 -29.62 15.02 4.56
N ILE A 119 -30.89 15.40 4.39
CA ILE A 119 -31.46 16.63 4.96
C ILE A 119 -31.43 16.55 6.49
N GLN A 120 -31.85 15.43 7.07
CA GLN A 120 -31.81 15.23 8.52
C GLN A 120 -30.39 15.25 9.07
N GLU A 121 -29.44 14.60 8.40
CA GLU A 121 -28.02 14.61 8.79
C GLU A 121 -27.45 16.04 8.73
N ASN A 122 -27.73 16.78 7.66
CA ASN A 122 -27.26 18.17 7.55
C ASN A 122 -27.91 19.07 8.60
N LYS A 123 -29.21 18.90 8.88
CA LYS A 123 -29.91 19.61 9.96
C LYS A 123 -29.29 19.31 11.32
N HIS A 124 -28.94 18.05 11.58
CA HIS A 124 -28.25 17.65 12.80
C HIS A 124 -26.86 18.29 12.91
N LYS A 125 -26.07 18.28 11.82
CA LYS A 125 -24.75 18.94 11.77
C LYS A 125 -24.84 20.43 12.05
N ILE A 126 -25.81 21.12 11.45
CA ILE A 126 -26.04 22.55 11.69
C ILE A 126 -26.44 22.79 13.15
N ARG A 127 -27.32 21.96 13.72
CA ARG A 127 -27.70 22.06 15.13
C ARG A 127 -26.51 21.88 16.07
N LEU A 128 -25.63 20.91 15.82
CA LEU A 128 -24.41 20.73 16.60
C LEU A 128 -23.47 21.94 16.51
N LYS A 129 -23.28 22.49 15.30
CA LYS A 129 -22.47 23.70 15.11
C LYS A 129 -23.08 24.91 15.84
N LYS A 130 -24.40 25.06 15.84
CA LYS A 130 -25.09 26.11 16.60
C LYS A 130 -24.77 26.00 18.10
N VAL A 131 -24.93 24.82 18.69
CA VAL A 131 -24.61 24.59 20.11
C VAL A 131 -23.14 24.86 20.41
N GLN A 132 -22.23 24.51 19.49
CA GLN A 132 -20.81 24.83 19.65
C GLN A 132 -20.54 26.34 19.59
N LEU A 133 -21.20 27.06 18.68
CA LEU A 133 -21.08 28.52 18.58
C LEU A 133 -21.62 29.20 19.83
N GLU A 134 -22.79 28.81 20.34
CA GLU A 134 -23.36 29.33 21.59
C GLU A 134 -22.39 29.15 22.76
N LYS A 135 -21.81 27.95 22.92
CA LYS A 135 -20.78 27.70 23.96
C LYS A 135 -19.54 28.57 23.80
N ILE A 136 -19.08 28.79 22.56
CA ILE A 136 -17.92 29.65 22.32
C ILE A 136 -18.26 31.11 22.66
N THR A 137 -19.45 31.57 22.28
CA THR A 137 -19.96 32.89 22.65
C THR A 137 -19.99 33.06 24.17
N ASP A 138 -20.57 32.11 24.90
CA ASP A 138 -20.60 32.13 26.37
C ASP A 138 -19.20 32.17 26.97
N ASN A 139 -18.27 31.36 26.43
CA ASN A 139 -16.88 31.35 26.89
C ASN A 139 -16.19 32.70 26.66
N ILE A 140 -16.45 33.36 25.53
CA ILE A 140 -15.91 34.69 25.24
C ILE A 140 -16.41 35.70 26.29
N GLU A 141 -17.71 35.69 26.59
CA GLU A 141 -18.30 36.58 27.60
C GLU A 141 -17.72 36.32 29.00
N ILE A 142 -17.54 35.06 29.39
CA ILE A 142 -16.89 34.68 30.66
C ILE A 142 -15.45 35.19 30.72
N LEU A 143 -14.70 35.10 29.62
CA LEU A 143 -13.32 35.59 29.56
C LEU A 143 -13.26 37.12 29.66
N VAL A 144 -14.18 37.83 29.00
CA VAL A 144 -14.27 39.30 29.10
C VAL A 144 -14.57 39.71 30.55
N ASP A 145 -15.52 39.06 31.21
CA ASP A 145 -15.85 39.30 32.62
C ASP A 145 -14.68 38.97 33.56
N TYR A 146 -13.97 37.86 33.32
CA TYR A 146 -12.78 37.48 34.08
C TYR A 146 -11.66 38.51 33.95
N LEU A 147 -11.37 38.97 32.72
CA LEU A 147 -10.34 39.97 32.46
C LEU A 147 -10.67 41.31 33.11
N TYR A 148 -11.95 41.71 33.08
CA TYR A 148 -12.43 42.87 33.81
C TYR A 148 -12.24 42.72 35.32
N LYS A 149 -12.67 41.60 35.91
CA LYS A 149 -12.60 41.38 37.37
C LYS A 149 -11.18 41.22 37.91
N LYS A 150 -10.28 40.58 37.16
CA LYS A 150 -8.92 40.28 37.63
C LYS A 150 -7.90 41.37 37.29
N PHE A 151 -8.04 42.02 36.14
CA PHE A 151 -7.06 42.98 35.63
C PHE A 151 -7.62 44.40 35.49
N PHE A 152 -8.88 44.65 35.88
CA PHE A 152 -9.55 45.96 35.80
C PHE A 152 -9.57 46.58 34.39
N LEU A 153 -9.52 45.73 33.36
CA LEU A 153 -9.59 46.14 31.96
C LEU A 153 -11.04 46.37 31.56
N LYS A 154 -11.39 47.58 31.08
CA LYS A 154 -12.75 47.90 30.65
C LYS A 154 -13.20 46.95 29.52
N PRO A 155 -14.41 46.37 29.57
CA PRO A 155 -14.92 45.44 28.55
C PRO A 155 -14.91 46.04 27.14
N GLU A 156 -15.21 47.34 27.00
CA GLU A 156 -15.19 48.07 25.72
C GLU A 156 -13.80 48.07 25.06
N GLN A 157 -12.74 48.22 25.85
CA GLN A 157 -11.36 48.20 25.34
C GLN A 157 -10.96 46.78 24.92
N ILE A 158 -11.33 45.76 25.70
CA ILE A 158 -11.09 44.36 25.35
C ILE A 158 -11.80 44.03 24.02
N ARG A 159 -13.10 44.36 23.91
CA ARG A 159 -13.88 44.08 22.70
C ARG A 159 -13.29 44.78 21.47
N LYS A 160 -12.86 46.05 21.60
CA LYS A 160 -12.24 46.81 20.51
C LYS A 160 -10.91 46.21 20.06
N GLU A 161 -10.03 45.81 20.99
CA GLU A 161 -8.72 45.23 20.67
C GLU A 161 -8.84 43.82 20.06
N PHE A 162 -9.77 43.00 20.54
CA PHE A 162 -10.00 41.64 20.03
C PHE A 162 -10.98 41.60 18.84
N GLY A 163 -11.51 42.73 18.39
CA GLY A 163 -12.49 42.79 17.30
C GLY A 163 -13.80 42.05 17.59
N ILE A 164 -14.19 41.97 18.87
CA ILE A 164 -15.42 41.30 19.31
C ILE A 164 -16.59 42.27 19.13
N PRO A 165 -17.67 41.87 18.43
CA PRO A 165 -18.89 42.67 18.33
C PRO A 165 -19.50 42.99 19.70
N GLU A 166 -20.22 44.12 19.82
CA GLU A 166 -20.93 44.48 21.05
C GLU A 166 -22.07 43.50 21.36
N GLU A 167 -22.75 42.98 20.33
CA GLU A 167 -23.76 41.94 20.46
C GLU A 167 -23.48 40.80 19.47
N PHE A 168 -23.55 39.56 19.97
CA PHE A 168 -23.56 38.38 19.13
C PHE A 168 -24.97 38.16 18.59
N LYS A 169 -25.09 37.89 17.28
CA LYS A 169 -26.37 37.55 16.67
C LYS A 169 -26.84 36.20 17.20
N GLU A 170 -27.98 36.18 17.88
CA GLU A 170 -28.65 34.95 18.29
C GLU A 170 -29.27 34.27 17.05
N PHE A 171 -28.94 33.00 16.84
CA PHE A 171 -29.50 32.22 15.74
C PHE A 171 -30.76 31.50 16.22
N THR A 172 -31.87 32.20 16.44
CA THR A 172 -33.08 31.61 17.05
C THR A 172 -33.79 30.58 16.16
N ASP A 173 -33.74 30.71 14.83
CA ASP A 173 -34.53 29.87 13.91
C ASP A 173 -33.70 29.04 12.90
N ILE A 174 -33.49 27.74 13.20
CA ILE A 174 -33.09 26.66 12.25
C ILE A 174 -33.74 25.32 12.64
#